data_AF-A0A522ARK8-F1
#
_entry.id   AF-A0A522ARK8-F1
#
_cell.length_a   1.000
_cell.length_b   1.000
_cell.length_c   1.000
_cell.angle_alpha   90.00
_cell.angle_beta   90.00
_cell.angle_gamma   90.00
#
_symmetry.space_group_name_H-M   'P 1'
#
loop_
_entity.id
_entity.type
_entity.pdbx_description
1 polymer ?
#
loop_
_entity_poly.entity_id
_entity_poly.type
_entity_poly.pdbx_seq_one_letter_code
_entity_poly.pdbx_strand_id
1 'polypeptide(L)'
;MRSTAAGRGARRGGRDFEPGPTIAHNGAPPLPEVRAVTIALQSVVAIHYTLTDDGGVILDASQPGQPLVYLHGAGNIIPGLEQQLLGRSPGEQFTAVIPAAAAYGERDAD
;
A
#
# COMPACT_ATOMS: atom_id res chain seq x y z
N MET A 1 -76.00 45.21 1.67
CA MET A 1 -76.86 44.65 2.73
C MET A 1 -76.39 43.23 3.01
N ARG A 2 -76.24 42.87 4.28
CA ARG A 2 -75.66 41.62 4.80
C ARG A 2 -76.50 40.41 4.38
N SER A 3 -75.87 39.23 4.17
CA SER A 3 -76.26 38.03 4.92
C SER A 3 -75.27 36.87 4.77
N THR A 4 -75.11 36.20 5.90
CA THR A 4 -74.23 35.09 6.30
C THR A 4 -74.79 33.71 5.94
N ALA A 5 -73.91 32.72 5.77
CA ALA A 5 -74.15 31.35 6.28
C ALA A 5 -72.83 30.62 6.54
N ALA A 6 -72.74 30.02 7.72
CA ALA A 6 -71.61 29.27 8.23
C ALA A 6 -71.65 27.79 7.78
N GLY A 7 -70.49 27.19 7.54
CA GLY A 7 -70.31 25.75 7.37
C GLY A 7 -69.12 25.25 8.17
N ARG A 8 -69.37 24.33 9.10
CA ARG A 8 -68.40 23.72 10.03
C ARG A 8 -67.62 22.58 9.38
N GLY A 9 -66.46 22.27 9.96
CA GLY A 9 -65.83 20.95 9.92
C GLY A 9 -64.69 20.87 8.91
N ALA A 10 -63.53 20.28 9.18
CA ALA A 10 -63.09 19.46 10.29
C ALA A 10 -61.57 19.64 10.43
N ARG A 11 -61.07 19.69 11.68
CA ARG A 11 -59.64 19.54 11.94
C ARG A 11 -59.28 18.08 11.70
N ARG A 12 -58.44 17.79 10.71
CA ARG A 12 -57.55 16.62 10.74
C ARG A 12 -56.13 17.14 10.74
N GLY A 13 -55.40 16.82 11.80
CA GLY A 13 -54.00 17.17 11.94
C GLY A 13 -53.18 16.51 10.83
N GLY A 14 -52.70 17.33 9.89
CA GLY A 14 -51.48 17.02 9.18
C GLY A 14 -50.36 17.12 10.20
N ARG A 15 -49.69 16.01 10.47
CA ARG A 15 -48.35 16.10 11.05
C ARG A 15 -47.46 16.48 9.89
N ASP A 16 -47.15 17.76 9.80
CA ASP A 16 -46.09 18.29 8.95
C ASP A 16 -44.80 17.60 9.40
N PHE A 17 -44.37 16.58 8.65
CA PHE A 17 -43.02 16.05 8.79
C PHE A 17 -42.09 17.11 8.20
N GLU A 18 -41.65 18.04 9.06
CA GLU A 18 -40.51 18.89 8.76
C GLU A 18 -39.35 17.98 8.32
N PRO A 19 -38.74 18.20 7.13
CA PRO A 19 -37.56 17.45 6.76
C PRO A 19 -36.49 17.73 7.81
N GLY A 20 -36.12 16.69 8.57
CA GLY A 20 -35.06 16.79 9.57
C GLY A 20 -33.76 17.29 8.94
N PRO A 21 -32.86 17.88 9.73
CA PRO A 21 -31.61 18.42 9.22
C PRO A 21 -30.86 17.35 8.43
N THR A 22 -30.61 17.62 7.15
CA THR A 22 -29.74 16.79 6.33
C THR A 22 -28.37 16.80 6.98
N ILE A 23 -27.96 15.67 7.58
CA ILE A 23 -26.58 15.48 8.02
C ILE A 23 -25.74 15.46 6.75
N ALA A 24 -25.11 16.60 6.44
CA ALA A 24 -24.03 16.66 5.48
C ALA A 24 -22.96 15.68 5.97
N HIS A 25 -22.79 14.57 5.25
CA HIS A 25 -21.63 13.72 5.44
C HIS A 25 -20.45 14.56 4.93
N ASN A 26 -19.79 15.25 5.86
CA ASN A 26 -18.53 15.94 5.60
C ASN A 26 -17.61 14.98 4.86
N GLY A 27 -17.03 15.47 3.75
CA GLY A 27 -16.33 14.68 2.75
C GLY A 27 -15.32 13.70 3.33
N ALA A 28 -15.12 12.60 2.60
CA ALA A 28 -14.11 11.60 2.92
C ALA A 28 -12.79 12.30 3.28
N PRO A 29 -12.10 11.87 4.37
CA PRO A 29 -10.79 12.40 4.68
C PRO A 29 -9.90 12.27 3.44
N PRO A 30 -9.06 13.28 3.12
CA PRO A 30 -8.10 13.14 2.03
C PRO A 30 -7.32 11.84 2.25
N LEU A 31 -7.22 11.04 1.18
CA LEU A 31 -6.38 9.84 1.20
C LEU A 31 -5.01 10.24 1.75
N PRO A 32 -4.40 9.44 2.64
CA PRO A 32 -3.10 9.78 3.19
C PRO A 32 -2.15 10.07 2.02
N GLU A 33 -1.54 11.26 2.02
CA GLU A 33 -0.47 11.59 1.08
C GLU A 33 0.56 10.47 1.14
N VAL A 34 0.89 9.89 0.00
CA VAL A 34 1.89 8.82 -0.10
C VAL A 34 3.20 9.43 0.40
N ARG A 35 3.55 9.16 1.66
CA ARG A 35 4.86 9.52 2.19
C ARG A 35 5.89 8.92 1.27
N ALA A 36 6.96 9.64 0.97
CA ALA A 36 8.10 9.06 0.27
C ALA A 36 8.63 7.89 1.12
N VAL A 37 8.19 6.68 0.80
CA VAL A 37 8.61 5.45 1.47
C VAL A 37 9.92 5.04 0.81
N THR A 38 10.98 5.04 1.59
CA THR A 38 12.25 4.41 1.21
C THR A 38 12.46 3.19 2.09
N ILE A 39 13.24 2.23 1.60
CA ILE A 39 13.57 1.03 2.36
C ILE A 39 14.47 1.44 3.53
N ALA A 40 14.03 1.16 4.75
CA ALA A 40 14.78 1.38 5.99
C ALA A 40 14.70 0.13 6.89
N LEU A 41 15.42 0.15 8.02
CA LEU A 41 15.31 -0.91 9.02
C LEU A 41 13.83 -1.17 9.40
N GLN A 42 13.50 -2.45 9.58
CA GLN A 42 12.15 -2.92 9.91
C GLN A 42 11.10 -2.69 8.83
N SER A 43 11.51 -2.35 7.60
CA SER A 43 10.59 -2.28 6.45
C SER A 43 10.29 -3.68 5.93
N VAL A 44 9.01 -3.95 5.66
CA VAL A 44 8.59 -5.13 4.89
C VAL A 44 8.66 -4.75 3.41
N VAL A 45 9.46 -5.49 2.64
CA VAL A 45 9.76 -5.17 1.24
C VAL A 45 9.43 -6.37 0.38
N ALA A 46 8.76 -6.12 -0.74
CA ALA A 46 8.51 -7.10 -1.80
C ALA A 46 9.37 -6.74 -3.02
N ILE A 47 10.19 -7.68 -3.50
CA ILE A 47 11.06 -7.49 -4.67
C ILE A 47 10.83 -8.58 -5.71
N HIS A 48 10.87 -8.18 -6.97
CA HIS A 48 11.16 -9.09 -8.07
C HIS A 48 12.66 -9.08 -8.35
N TYR A 49 13.24 -10.24 -8.61
CA TYR A 49 14.67 -10.37 -8.83
C TYR A 49 14.99 -11.48 -9.82
N THR A 50 16.17 -11.35 -10.42
CA THR A 50 16.85 -12.38 -11.19
C THR A 50 18.29 -12.44 -10.67
N LEU A 51 18.71 -13.62 -10.25
CA LEU A 51 20.08 -13.91 -9.82
C LEU A 51 20.80 -14.66 -10.94
N THR A 52 21.98 -14.17 -11.32
CA THR A 52 22.85 -14.84 -12.29
C THR A 52 24.24 -15.07 -11.72
N ASP A 53 24.96 -16.04 -12.28
CA ASP A 53 26.41 -16.12 -12.12
C ASP A 53 27.15 -15.12 -13.02
N ASP A 54 28.48 -15.11 -12.95
CA ASP A 54 29.35 -14.25 -13.76
C ASP A 54 29.26 -14.55 -15.28
N GLY A 55 28.78 -15.74 -15.63
CA GLY A 55 28.53 -16.16 -17.01
C GLY A 55 27.15 -15.75 -17.54
N GLY A 56 26.30 -15.13 -16.70
CA GLY A 56 24.93 -14.76 -17.03
C GLY A 56 23.94 -15.93 -16.96
N VAL A 57 24.33 -17.08 -16.42
CA VAL A 57 23.43 -18.20 -16.18
C VAL A 57 22.49 -17.82 -15.03
N ILE A 58 21.18 -17.90 -15.27
CA ILE A 58 20.18 -17.66 -14.23
C ILE A 58 20.26 -18.80 -13.22
N LEU A 59 20.56 -18.45 -11.97
CA LEU A 59 20.58 -19.38 -10.84
C LEU A 59 19.24 -19.40 -10.12
N ASP A 60 18.59 -18.24 -10.00
CA ASP A 60 17.27 -18.10 -9.37
C ASP A 60 16.54 -16.86 -9.93
N ALA A 61 15.21 -16.85 -9.86
CA ALA A 61 14.38 -15.71 -10.22
C ALA A 61 13.01 -15.78 -9.55
N SER A 62 12.47 -14.61 -9.18
CA SER A 62 11.08 -14.52 -8.72
C SER A 62 10.10 -14.87 -9.86
N GLN A 63 9.02 -15.60 -9.56
CA GLN A 63 7.97 -15.89 -10.54
C GLN A 63 7.07 -14.65 -10.75
N PRO A 64 6.43 -14.52 -11.94
CA PRO A 64 5.47 -13.46 -12.19
C PRO A 64 4.36 -13.44 -11.14
N GLY A 65 4.14 -12.29 -10.51
CA GLY A 65 3.14 -12.12 -9.45
C GLY A 65 3.49 -12.75 -8.10
N GLN A 66 4.68 -13.34 -7.95
CA GLN A 66 5.18 -13.91 -6.70
C GLN A 66 6.51 -13.24 -6.31
N PRO A 67 6.49 -11.99 -5.82
CA PRO A 67 7.70 -11.32 -5.36
C PRO A 67 8.24 -11.99 -4.09
N LEU A 68 9.55 -11.91 -3.89
CA LEU A 68 10.17 -12.27 -2.62
C LEU A 68 9.83 -11.19 -1.59
N VAL A 69 9.18 -11.59 -0.51
CA VAL A 69 8.87 -10.71 0.62
C VAL A 69 9.86 -10.97 1.76
N TYR A 70 10.49 -9.92 2.27
CA TYR A 70 11.45 -10.03 3.36
C TYR A 70 11.34 -8.83 4.33
N LEU A 71 11.90 -8.98 5.54
CA LEU A 71 12.02 -7.91 6.53
C LEU A 71 13.44 -7.33 6.51
N HIS A 72 13.55 -6.05 6.20
CA HIS A 72 14.84 -5.37 6.08
C HIS A 72 15.52 -5.17 7.44
N GLY A 73 16.78 -5.60 7.53
CA GLY A 73 17.58 -5.62 8.74
C GLY A 73 17.39 -6.88 9.60
N ALA A 74 16.64 -7.87 9.12
CA ALA A 74 16.41 -9.14 9.82
C ALA A 74 17.29 -10.29 9.30
N GLY A 75 18.20 -10.03 8.35
CA GLY A 75 19.09 -11.05 7.80
C GLY A 75 18.34 -12.16 7.05
N ASN A 76 17.21 -11.83 6.42
CA ASN A 76 16.40 -12.80 5.65
C ASN A 76 16.96 -13.06 4.24
N ILE A 77 17.80 -12.15 3.75
CA ILE A 77 18.47 -12.22 2.46
C ILE A 77 19.97 -11.96 2.63
N ILE A 78 20.74 -12.19 1.58
CA ILE A 78 22.20 -11.99 1.63
C ILE A 78 22.57 -10.55 2.01
N PRO A 79 23.57 -10.34 2.89
CA PRO A 79 23.91 -9.01 3.40
C PRO A 79 24.21 -7.98 2.32
N GLY A 80 24.90 -8.39 1.25
CA GLY A 80 25.22 -7.49 0.14
C GLY A 80 23.97 -6.98 -0.60
N LEU A 81 22.94 -7.81 -0.78
CA LEU A 81 21.70 -7.37 -1.42
C LEU A 81 20.89 -6.46 -0.49
N GLU A 82 20.84 -6.79 0.80
CA GLU A 82 20.16 -5.94 1.80
C GLU A 82 20.78 -4.54 1.82
N GLN A 83 22.10 -4.43 1.85
CA GLN A 83 22.80 -3.14 1.81
C GLN A 83 22.49 -2.34 0.54
N GLN A 84 22.40 -3.00 -0.62
CA GLN A 84 22.08 -2.33 -1.89
C GLN A 84 20.64 -1.84 -1.96
N LEU A 85 19.73 -2.43 -1.19
CA LEU A 85 18.31 -2.04 -1.13
C LEU A 85 18.06 -0.87 -0.18
N LEU A 86 18.93 -0.62 0.81
CA LEU A 86 18.76 0.44 1.79
C LEU A 86 18.61 1.82 1.11
N GLY A 87 17.59 2.57 1.51
CA GLY A 87 17.29 3.91 0.99
C GLY A 87 16.63 3.94 -0.39
N ARG A 88 16.51 2.80 -1.08
CA ARG A 88 15.83 2.74 -2.39
C ARG A 88 14.32 2.90 -2.24
N SER A 89 13.69 3.38 -3.31
CA SER A 89 12.25 3.62 -3.35
C SER A 89 11.49 2.50 -4.07
N PRO A 90 10.22 2.23 -3.71
CA PRO A 90 9.38 1.30 -4.45
C PRO A 90 9.30 1.63 -5.95
N GLY A 91 9.40 0.60 -6.79
CA GLY A 91 9.36 0.73 -8.25
C GLY A 91 10.72 0.99 -8.90
N GLU A 92 11.77 1.23 -8.12
CA GLU A 92 13.13 1.36 -8.63
C GLU A 92 13.68 0.01 -9.11
N GLN A 93 14.40 0.04 -10.23
CA GLN A 93 15.08 -1.13 -10.80
C GLN A 93 16.58 -0.88 -10.81
N PHE A 94 17.35 -1.88 -10.40
CA PHE A 94 18.81 -1.79 -10.39
C PHE A 94 19.45 -3.17 -10.56
N THR A 95 20.72 -3.15 -10.95
CA THR A 95 21.59 -4.32 -10.98
C THR A 95 22.70 -4.09 -9.97
N ALA A 96 23.04 -5.12 -9.20
CA ALA A 96 24.16 -5.09 -8.29
C ALA A 96 25.01 -6.35 -8.48
N VAL A 97 26.34 -6.17 -8.45
CA VAL A 97 27.30 -7.26 -8.38
C VAL A 97 27.69 -7.41 -6.91
N ILE A 98 27.44 -8.59 -6.33
CA ILE A 98 27.68 -8.85 -4.91
C ILE A 98 28.82 -9.87 -4.80
N PRO A 99 29.94 -9.54 -4.12
CA PRO A 99 31.04 -10.47 -3.94
C PRO A 99 30.60 -11.67 -3.10
N ALA A 100 31.20 -12.83 -3.34
CA ALA A 100 30.89 -14.10 -2.67
C ALA A 100 30.82 -13.94 -1.13
N ALA A 101 31.81 -13.26 -0.53
CA ALA A 101 31.87 -13.00 0.91
C ALA A 101 30.66 -12.20 1.48
N ALA A 102 29.97 -11.40 0.67
CA ALA A 102 28.76 -10.67 1.05
C ALA A 102 27.47 -11.35 0.54
N ALA A 103 27.60 -12.48 -0.14
CA ALA A 103 26.54 -13.32 -0.67
C ALA A 103 26.45 -14.63 0.13
N TYR A 104 26.90 -15.74 -0.45
CA TYR A 104 26.80 -17.09 0.10
C TYR A 104 28.14 -17.64 0.62
N GLY A 105 29.20 -16.83 0.64
CA GLY A 105 30.55 -17.27 0.95
C GLY A 105 31.30 -17.80 -0.26
N GLU A 106 32.58 -18.12 -0.07
CA GLU A 106 33.39 -18.80 -1.07
C GLU A 106 32.82 -20.19 -1.35
N ARG A 107 32.96 -20.65 -2.59
CA ARG A 107 32.58 -22.02 -2.92
C ARG A 107 33.64 -22.96 -2.36
N ASP A 108 33.21 -23.88 -1.51
CA ASP A 108 34.06 -25.00 -1.10
C ASP A 108 34.31 -25.92 -2.31
N ALA A 109 35.59 -26.17 -2.60
CA ALA A 109 36.01 -27.13 -3.61
C ALA A 109 36.10 -28.51 -2.93
N ASP A 110 35.05 -29.30 -3.06
CA ASP A 110 35.09 -30.74 -2.75
C ASP A 110 35.98 -31.50 -3.76
#